data_AF-A0A6N4WDL8-F1
#
_entry.id   AF-A0A6N4WDL8-F1
#
_cell.length_a   1.000
_cell.length_b   1.000
_cell.length_c   1.000
_cell.angle_alpha   90.00
_cell.angle_beta   90.00
_cell.angle_gamma   90.00
#
_symmetry.space_group_name_H-M   'P 1'
#
loop_
_entity.id
_entity.type
_entity.pdbx_description
1 polymer ?
#
loop_
_entity_poly.entity_id
_entity_poly.type
_entity_poly.pdbx_seq_one_letter_code
_entity_poly.pdbx_strand_id
1 'polypeptide(L)'
;MPGNAAGDPAGSSVAPVGRPRQVLVAGMLVPAAWLLIGCSAGEDLVTTAAPAEQVLGPVHGQGASLSPDSGMQSAKLDVTPVQRSFLDALSAAGVHPSSELQALSIGSSVCQAHAAGQSDQAVWDYIAPMVRSDVDDAPSPSPPTASDTQVNAVTADYIRIATQRLC
;
A
#
# COMPACT_ATOMS: atom_id res chain seq x y z
N MET A 1 42.00 -43.67 -45.58
CA MET A 1 41.14 -42.52 -45.90
C MET A 1 41.23 -41.51 -44.75
N PRO A 2 41.33 -40.21 -45.07
CA PRO A 2 41.68 -39.14 -44.14
C PRO A 2 40.48 -38.53 -43.42
N GLY A 3 40.74 -37.76 -42.35
CA GLY A 3 40.25 -36.39 -42.30
C GLY A 3 39.18 -36.02 -41.25
N ASN A 4 39.55 -34.98 -40.48
CA ASN A 4 38.71 -33.91 -39.91
C ASN A 4 38.39 -34.08 -38.41
N ALA A 5 39.07 -33.40 -37.48
CA ALA A 5 39.23 -31.95 -37.25
C ALA A 5 38.00 -31.30 -36.58
N ALA A 6 38.10 -31.12 -35.26
CA ALA A 6 37.50 -30.07 -34.45
C ALA A 6 38.35 -30.06 -33.17
N GLY A 7 39.11 -29.05 -32.79
CA GLY A 7 38.94 -27.62 -32.99
C GLY A 7 39.10 -27.00 -31.60
N ASP A 8 40.33 -27.05 -31.04
CA ASP A 8 40.64 -26.42 -29.76
C ASP A 8 40.68 -24.88 -29.90
N PRO A 9 40.15 -24.15 -28.91
CA PRO A 9 39.93 -22.71 -28.99
C PRO A 9 41.24 -21.93 -28.86
N ALA A 10 41.57 -21.18 -29.93
CA ALA A 10 42.52 -20.10 -29.87
C ALA A 10 41.95 -18.92 -29.06
N GLY A 11 42.62 -18.64 -27.94
CA GLY A 11 43.07 -17.30 -27.55
C GLY A 11 42.05 -16.15 -27.50
N SER A 12 41.81 -15.66 -26.29
CA SER A 12 41.91 -14.21 -26.05
C SER A 12 42.31 -13.95 -24.61
N SER A 13 43.60 -13.69 -24.42
CA SER A 13 44.11 -12.92 -23.29
C SER A 13 43.65 -11.47 -23.44
N VAL A 14 42.88 -10.97 -22.48
CA VAL A 14 42.89 -9.55 -22.12
C VAL A 14 42.73 -9.44 -20.61
N ALA A 15 43.81 -9.05 -19.93
CA ALA A 15 43.77 -8.42 -18.62
C ALA A 15 44.24 -6.97 -18.78
N PRO A 16 43.52 -6.01 -18.18
CA PRO A 16 44.18 -4.98 -17.37
C PRO A 16 43.48 -4.87 -16.01
N VAL A 17 44.21 -4.94 -14.90
CA VAL A 17 44.79 -3.79 -14.18
C VAL A 17 43.74 -2.74 -13.77
N GLY A 18 43.61 -2.54 -12.45
CA GLY A 18 43.15 -1.26 -11.88
C GLY A 18 42.00 -1.32 -10.87
N ARG A 19 42.33 -1.53 -9.58
CA ARG A 19 41.61 -0.93 -8.44
C ARG A 19 41.76 0.61 -8.53
N PRO A 20 40.84 1.47 -8.03
CA PRO A 20 40.28 1.42 -6.66
C PRO A 20 38.81 1.82 -6.49
N ARG A 21 38.29 1.57 -5.27
CA ARG A 21 37.06 2.13 -4.69
C ARG A 21 37.04 3.65 -4.87
N GLN A 22 36.07 4.15 -5.63
CA GLN A 22 35.66 5.56 -5.60
C GLN A 22 34.30 5.60 -4.89
N VAL A 23 34.36 5.86 -3.59
CA VAL A 23 33.19 6.26 -2.80
C VAL A 23 32.93 7.72 -3.19
N LEU A 24 32.00 7.95 -4.10
CA LEU A 24 31.54 9.30 -4.41
C LEU A 24 30.36 9.62 -3.49
N VAL A 25 30.68 10.17 -2.31
CA VAL A 25 29.72 10.91 -1.49
C VAL A 25 29.50 12.24 -2.21
N ALA A 26 28.43 12.32 -3.00
CA ALA A 26 27.94 13.57 -3.55
C ALA A 26 26.72 14.00 -2.72
N GLY A 27 26.92 15.03 -1.90
CA GLY A 27 25.87 15.63 -1.09
C GLY A 27 24.80 16.28 -1.96
N MET A 28 23.54 15.94 -1.72
CA MET A 28 22.39 16.71 -2.18
C MET A 28 21.98 17.68 -1.07
N LEU A 29 22.37 18.94 -1.25
CA LEU A 29 21.84 20.08 -0.53
C LEU A 29 20.48 20.42 -1.16
N VAL A 30 19.38 19.96 -0.55
CA VAL A 30 18.03 20.30 -1.01
C VAL A 30 17.53 21.52 -0.22
N PRO A 31 17.29 22.68 -0.86
CA PRO A 31 16.69 23.82 -0.20
C PRO A 31 15.23 23.54 0.18
N ALA A 32 14.95 23.50 1.49
CA ALA A 32 13.60 23.53 2.04
C ALA A 32 13.10 24.98 2.07
N ALA A 33 12.38 25.39 1.02
CA ALA A 33 11.62 26.63 1.03
C ALA A 33 10.46 26.56 0.02
N TRP A 34 9.35 25.94 0.40
CA TRP A 34 8.05 26.21 -0.23
C TRP A 34 6.98 26.45 0.83
N LEU A 35 6.84 27.75 1.06
CA LEU A 35 5.73 28.57 1.51
C LEU A 35 4.36 27.92 1.75
N LEU A 36 3.84 28.27 2.92
CA LEU A 36 2.45 28.34 3.38
C LEU A 36 1.41 28.52 2.26
N ILE A 37 0.49 27.56 2.15
CA ILE A 37 -0.85 27.79 1.60
C ILE A 37 -1.81 27.69 2.78
N GLY A 38 -2.15 28.86 3.33
CA GLY A 38 -3.29 29.02 4.22
C GLY A 38 -4.58 28.95 3.43
N CYS A 39 -5.47 28.04 3.80
CA CYS A 39 -6.87 28.10 3.39
C CYS A 39 -7.66 28.70 4.55
N SER A 40 -8.24 29.86 4.29
CA SER A 40 -8.97 30.73 5.20
C SER A 40 -10.14 30.01 5.87
N ALA A 41 -10.15 29.94 7.20
CA ALA A 41 -11.38 29.78 7.96
C ALA A 41 -11.64 31.13 8.64
N GLY A 42 -12.78 31.72 8.27
CA GLY A 42 -13.16 33.07 8.65
C GLY A 42 -13.17 33.30 10.15
N GLU A 43 -12.84 34.53 10.48
CA GLU A 43 -13.17 35.21 11.72
C GLU A 43 -14.55 34.84 12.27
N ASP A 44 -14.59 34.29 13.48
CA ASP A 44 -15.61 34.73 14.44
C ASP A 44 -15.00 34.85 15.83
N LEU A 45 -15.22 36.01 16.41
CA LEU A 45 -14.65 36.51 17.63
C LEU A 45 -15.48 36.01 18.80
N VAL A 46 -14.88 35.26 19.73
CA VAL A 46 -15.31 35.36 21.13
C VAL A 46 -14.08 35.52 22.00
N THR A 47 -13.80 36.78 22.30
CA THR A 47 -13.04 37.16 23.49
C THR A 47 -13.78 36.60 24.70
N THR A 48 -13.17 35.71 25.48
CA THR A 48 -13.45 35.67 26.91
C THR A 48 -12.34 34.95 27.66
N ALA A 49 -12.02 35.53 28.81
CA ALA A 49 -10.85 35.29 29.61
C ALA A 49 -10.74 33.85 30.16
N ALA A 50 -9.50 33.41 30.40
CA ALA A 50 -9.25 32.39 31.41
C ALA A 50 -9.77 32.90 32.77
N PRO A 51 -10.42 32.03 33.55
CA PRO A 51 -9.85 31.79 34.87
C PRO A 51 -9.88 30.32 35.30
N ALA A 52 -9.25 30.14 36.45
CA ALA A 52 -8.98 28.93 37.19
C ALA A 52 -10.17 28.00 37.44
N GLU A 53 -9.78 26.82 37.92
CA GLU A 53 -10.53 25.74 38.56
C GLU A 53 -11.84 26.13 39.28
N GLN A 54 -12.68 25.10 39.45
CA GLN A 54 -13.60 24.81 40.58
C GLN A 54 -15.08 24.61 40.17
N VAL A 55 -15.45 23.34 39.98
CA VAL A 55 -16.44 22.61 40.81
C VAL A 55 -17.78 23.32 41.11
N LEU A 56 -18.87 22.90 40.42
CA LEU A 56 -20.21 22.50 40.94
C LEU A 56 -21.37 22.79 39.96
N GLY A 57 -22.14 21.73 39.61
CA GLY A 57 -23.59 21.83 39.35
C GLY A 57 -24.07 21.70 37.89
N PRO A 58 -25.22 21.05 37.63
CA PRO A 58 -25.43 20.20 36.45
C PRO A 58 -26.05 20.95 35.27
N VAL A 59 -25.33 20.99 34.15
CA VAL A 59 -25.92 21.24 32.83
C VAL A 59 -26.00 19.89 32.13
N HIS A 60 -27.23 19.45 31.85
CA HIS A 60 -27.51 18.40 30.88
C HIS A 60 -27.02 18.87 29.49
N GLY A 61 -25.72 18.80 29.26
CA GLY A 61 -25.16 18.68 27.92
C GLY A 61 -25.07 17.19 27.69
N GLN A 62 -25.95 16.65 26.85
CA GLN A 62 -25.84 15.28 26.36
C GLN A 62 -24.40 15.07 25.90
N GLY A 63 -23.65 14.34 26.72
CA GLY A 63 -22.45 13.67 26.30
C GLY A 63 -22.88 12.70 25.22
N ALA A 64 -22.86 13.16 23.98
CA ALA A 64 -22.56 12.29 22.86
C ALA A 64 -21.07 11.93 23.02
N SER A 65 -20.81 11.07 24.01
CA SER A 65 -19.83 10.01 23.86
C SER A 65 -20.26 9.31 22.57
N LEU A 66 -19.73 9.77 21.44
CA LEU A 66 -19.65 8.97 20.26
C LEU A 66 -18.71 7.83 20.66
N SER A 67 -19.27 6.84 21.34
CA SER A 67 -18.76 5.49 21.24
C SER A 67 -18.50 5.30 19.75
N PRO A 68 -17.27 4.95 19.33
CA PRO A 68 -17.13 4.33 18.03
C PRO A 68 -17.96 3.07 18.17
N ASP A 69 -19.21 3.15 17.70
CA ASP A 69 -20.15 2.06 17.74
C ASP A 69 -19.40 0.93 17.07
N SER A 70 -18.98 -0.01 17.90
CA SER A 70 -18.21 -1.19 17.50
C SER A 70 -19.18 -2.18 16.85
N GLY A 71 -20.09 -1.65 16.03
CA GLY A 71 -20.77 -2.29 14.93
C GLY A 71 -19.95 -2.15 13.64
N MET A 72 -18.64 -2.41 13.71
CA MET A 72 -17.80 -2.72 12.54
C MET A 72 -18.10 -4.13 12.00
N GLN A 73 -19.31 -4.64 12.26
CA GLN A 73 -19.84 -5.83 11.65
C GLN A 73 -20.90 -5.36 10.68
N SER A 74 -20.47 -5.20 9.42
CA SER A 74 -21.39 -5.37 8.29
C SER A 74 -22.54 -4.35 8.24
N ALA A 75 -22.23 -3.05 8.24
CA ALA A 75 -23.02 -2.14 7.43
C ALA A 75 -22.99 -2.73 6.01
N LYS A 76 -24.09 -3.37 5.61
CA LYS A 76 -24.20 -4.19 4.41
C LYS A 76 -23.64 -3.40 3.24
N LEU A 77 -22.39 -3.66 2.89
CA LEU A 77 -21.68 -2.94 1.85
C LEU A 77 -22.51 -3.15 0.57
N ASP A 78 -23.04 -2.08 0.00
CA ASP A 78 -23.80 -2.21 -1.25
C ASP A 78 -22.79 -2.39 -2.38
N VAL A 79 -22.41 -3.64 -2.60
CA VAL A 79 -21.39 -4.02 -3.58
C VAL A 79 -22.02 -3.99 -4.97
N THR A 80 -21.46 -3.15 -5.86
CA THR A 80 -21.88 -3.11 -7.26
C THR A 80 -21.55 -4.42 -7.98
N PRO A 81 -22.20 -4.74 -9.12
CA PRO A 81 -21.89 -5.95 -9.87
C PRO A 81 -20.41 -6.07 -10.28
N VAL A 82 -19.77 -4.94 -10.59
CA VAL A 82 -18.34 -4.88 -10.96
C VAL A 82 -17.45 -5.21 -9.76
N GLN A 83 -17.73 -4.61 -8.61
CA GLN A 83 -16.99 -4.89 -7.36
C GLN A 83 -17.17 -6.34 -6.91
N ARG A 84 -18.39 -6.91 -7.06
CA ARG A 84 -18.65 -8.32 -6.74
C ARG A 84 -17.87 -9.26 -7.65
N SER A 85 -17.83 -8.97 -8.96
CA SER A 85 -17.01 -9.72 -9.90
C SER A 85 -15.52 -9.70 -9.51
N PHE A 86 -15.00 -8.57 -9.04
CA PHE A 86 -13.63 -8.51 -8.53
C PHE A 86 -13.40 -9.43 -7.32
N LEU A 87 -14.29 -9.38 -6.31
CA LEU A 87 -14.21 -10.23 -5.12
C LEU A 87 -14.32 -11.73 -5.45
N ASP A 88 -15.21 -12.08 -6.40
CA ASP A 88 -15.37 -13.46 -6.86
C ASP A 88 -14.10 -13.98 -7.54
N ALA A 89 -13.39 -13.13 -8.30
CA ALA A 89 -12.12 -13.53 -8.91
C ALA A 89 -11.00 -13.70 -7.89
N LEU A 90 -10.93 -12.85 -6.86
CA LEU A 90 -9.97 -13.04 -5.77
C LEU A 90 -10.22 -14.39 -5.09
N SER A 91 -11.48 -14.68 -4.77
CA SER A 91 -11.88 -15.96 -4.16
C SER A 91 -11.53 -17.15 -5.06
N ALA A 92 -11.77 -17.05 -6.37
CA ALA A 92 -11.42 -18.09 -7.34
C ALA A 92 -9.91 -18.29 -7.50
N ALA A 93 -9.10 -17.26 -7.23
CA ALA A 93 -7.64 -17.34 -7.19
C ALA A 93 -7.11 -17.87 -5.84
N GLY A 94 -7.97 -18.15 -4.87
CA GLY A 94 -7.57 -18.58 -3.52
C GLY A 94 -7.05 -17.43 -2.65
N VAL A 95 -7.29 -16.18 -3.04
CA VAL A 95 -7.00 -15.02 -2.20
C VAL A 95 -8.10 -14.91 -1.15
N HIS A 96 -7.70 -14.85 0.12
CA HIS A 96 -8.59 -14.72 1.27
C HIS A 96 -8.30 -13.38 1.98
N PRO A 97 -9.02 -12.30 1.61
CA PRO A 97 -8.87 -11.02 2.27
C PRO A 97 -9.31 -11.03 3.73
N SER A 98 -8.80 -10.11 4.53
CA SER A 98 -9.29 -9.85 5.89
C SER A 98 -10.76 -9.43 5.90
N SER A 99 -11.19 -8.66 4.89
CA SER A 99 -12.58 -8.30 4.65
C SER A 99 -12.81 -7.90 3.19
N GLU A 100 -14.06 -7.96 2.73
CA GLU A 100 -14.43 -7.49 1.38
C GLU A 100 -14.12 -6.00 1.18
N LEU A 101 -14.33 -5.19 2.22
CA LEU A 101 -14.05 -3.75 2.17
C LEU A 101 -12.54 -3.49 2.02
N GLN A 102 -11.70 -4.23 2.75
CA GLN A 102 -10.25 -4.14 2.62
C GLN A 102 -9.79 -4.54 1.21
N ALA A 103 -10.33 -5.63 0.66
CA ALA A 103 -10.03 -6.05 -0.70
C ALA A 103 -10.39 -4.98 -1.74
N LEU A 104 -11.55 -4.36 -1.62
CA LEU A 104 -12.00 -3.29 -2.51
C LEU A 104 -11.17 -2.02 -2.36
N SER A 105 -10.72 -1.70 -1.14
CA SER A 105 -9.79 -0.61 -0.88
C SER A 105 -8.46 -0.83 -1.61
N ILE A 106 -7.85 -2.01 -1.44
CA ILE A 106 -6.61 -2.40 -2.13
C ILE A 106 -6.81 -2.37 -3.66
N GLY A 107 -7.91 -2.92 -4.16
CA GLY A 107 -8.24 -2.92 -5.59
C GLY A 107 -8.40 -1.50 -6.17
N SER A 108 -9.02 -0.59 -5.42
CA SER A 108 -9.13 0.83 -5.80
C SER A 108 -7.76 1.51 -5.85
N SER A 109 -6.89 1.24 -4.87
CA SER A 109 -5.51 1.74 -4.84
C SER A 109 -4.68 1.27 -6.04
N VAL A 110 -4.87 0.02 -6.50
CA VAL A 110 -4.25 -0.48 -7.74
C VAL A 110 -4.67 0.38 -8.93
N CYS A 111 -5.98 0.61 -9.11
CA CYS A 111 -6.49 1.41 -10.22
C CYS A 111 -6.01 2.85 -10.16
N GLN A 112 -5.97 3.46 -8.98
CA GLN A 112 -5.44 4.81 -8.81
C GLN A 112 -3.97 4.89 -9.21
N ALA A 113 -3.15 3.92 -8.80
CA ALA A 113 -1.73 3.90 -9.15
C ALA A 113 -1.51 3.72 -10.67
N HIS A 114 -2.28 2.85 -11.32
CA HIS A 114 -2.23 2.67 -12.78
C HIS A 114 -2.73 3.92 -13.53
N ALA A 115 -3.84 4.53 -13.09
CA ALA A 115 -4.37 5.77 -13.68
C ALA A 115 -3.41 6.95 -13.52
N ALA A 116 -2.59 6.95 -12.46
CA ALA A 116 -1.51 7.92 -12.25
C ALA A 116 -0.27 7.66 -13.14
N GLY A 117 -0.27 6.61 -13.96
CA GLY A 117 0.85 6.28 -14.85
C GLY A 117 2.09 5.77 -14.12
N GLN A 118 1.93 5.21 -12.92
CA GLN A 118 3.02 4.58 -12.18
C GLN A 118 3.56 3.36 -12.96
N SER A 119 4.85 3.09 -12.81
CA SER A 119 5.44 1.86 -13.35
C SER A 119 4.94 0.63 -12.59
N ASP A 120 4.95 -0.55 -13.21
CA ASP A 120 4.52 -1.79 -12.56
C ASP A 120 5.26 -2.05 -11.23
N GLN A 121 6.55 -1.69 -11.18
CA GLN A 121 7.34 -1.79 -9.95
C GLN A 121 6.87 -0.81 -8.87
N ALA A 122 6.54 0.43 -9.24
CA ALA A 122 6.03 1.41 -8.28
C ALA A 122 4.62 1.02 -7.76
N VAL A 123 3.77 0.44 -8.62
CA VAL A 123 2.49 -0.16 -8.19
C VAL A 123 2.77 -1.30 -7.22
N TRP A 124 3.68 -2.22 -7.55
CA TRP A 124 4.03 -3.33 -6.66
C TRP A 124 4.50 -2.85 -5.29
N ASP A 125 5.47 -1.92 -5.25
CA ASP A 125 6.06 -1.41 -4.01
C ASP A 125 5.02 -0.71 -3.12
N TYR A 126 3.98 -0.13 -3.74
CA TYR A 126 2.87 0.50 -3.03
C TYR A 126 1.85 -0.52 -2.49
N ILE A 127 1.50 -1.53 -3.29
CA ILE A 127 0.44 -2.50 -2.97
C ILE A 127 0.92 -3.62 -2.03
N ALA A 128 2.15 -4.10 -2.20
CA ALA A 128 2.73 -5.19 -1.41
C ALA A 128 2.61 -5.01 0.12
N PRO A 129 2.92 -3.85 0.72
CA PRO A 129 2.75 -3.67 2.17
C PRO A 129 1.28 -3.73 2.61
N MET A 130 0.33 -3.24 1.80
CA MET A 130 -1.10 -3.32 2.14
C MET A 130 -1.62 -4.75 2.09
N VAL A 131 -1.18 -5.52 1.09
CA VAL A 131 -1.53 -6.94 0.96
C VAL A 131 -0.91 -7.76 2.08
N ARG A 132 0.33 -7.45 2.50
CA ARG A 132 0.94 -8.12 3.65
C ARG A 132 0.08 -7.97 4.89
N SER A 133 -0.33 -6.74 5.22
CA SER A 133 -1.24 -6.48 6.34
C SER A 133 -2.58 -7.20 6.18
N ASP A 134 -3.18 -7.18 4.98
CA ASP A 134 -4.44 -7.89 4.71
C ASP A 134 -4.34 -9.41 4.92
N VAL A 135 -3.22 -10.04 4.52
CA VAL A 135 -2.99 -11.47 4.73
C VAL A 135 -2.69 -11.79 6.20
N ASP A 136 -1.94 -10.92 6.89
CA ASP A 136 -1.63 -11.10 8.32
C ASP A 136 -2.90 -10.93 9.20
N ASP A 137 -3.82 -10.03 8.80
CA ASP A 137 -5.11 -9.81 9.47
C ASP A 137 -6.22 -10.78 9.03
N ALA A 138 -5.96 -11.62 8.02
CA ALA A 138 -6.94 -12.57 7.51
C ALA A 138 -7.27 -13.64 8.57
N PRO A 139 -8.55 -14.01 8.74
CA PRO A 139 -8.94 -15.09 9.64
C PRO A 139 -8.32 -16.43 9.21
N SER A 140 -7.21 -16.82 9.84
CA SER A 140 -6.47 -18.04 9.50
C SER A 140 -6.43 -19.01 10.69
N PRO A 141 -6.64 -20.32 10.48
CA PRO A 141 -6.54 -21.33 11.54
C PRO A 141 -5.09 -21.68 11.92
N SER A 142 -4.10 -21.05 11.26
CA SER A 142 -2.66 -21.33 11.35
C SER A 142 -1.91 -20.07 11.81
N PRO A 143 -0.67 -20.18 12.34
CA PRO A 143 0.02 -19.06 12.99
C PRO A 143 0.13 -17.80 12.11
N PRO A 144 0.16 -16.61 12.73
CA PRO A 144 -0.19 -15.32 12.13
C PRO A 144 0.93 -14.69 11.30
N THR A 145 1.70 -15.47 10.55
CA THR A 145 2.77 -14.91 9.72
C THR A 145 2.73 -15.54 8.34
N ALA A 146 2.25 -14.76 7.39
CA ALA A 146 2.31 -15.12 5.98
C ALA A 146 3.77 -15.24 5.53
N SER A 147 4.06 -16.26 4.73
CA SER A 147 5.38 -16.35 4.08
C SER A 147 5.53 -15.27 3.01
N ASP A 148 6.75 -14.75 2.80
CA ASP A 148 6.99 -13.72 1.76
C ASP A 148 6.58 -14.22 0.36
N THR A 149 6.74 -15.52 0.08
CA THR A 149 6.28 -16.14 -1.17
C THR A 149 4.75 -16.07 -1.32
N GLN A 150 4.00 -16.30 -0.24
CA GLN A 150 2.54 -16.17 -0.24
C GLN A 150 2.11 -14.72 -0.47
N VAL A 151 2.71 -13.77 0.27
CA VAL A 151 2.39 -12.34 0.13
C VAL A 151 2.66 -11.86 -1.30
N ASN A 152 3.78 -12.26 -1.90
CA ASN A 152 4.10 -11.92 -3.28
C ASN A 152 3.10 -12.50 -4.28
N ALA A 153 2.72 -13.77 -4.12
CA ALA A 153 1.71 -14.38 -4.99
C ALA A 153 0.36 -13.66 -4.89
N VAL A 154 -0.10 -13.38 -3.66
CA VAL A 154 -1.36 -12.66 -3.42
C VAL A 154 -1.30 -11.23 -3.94
N THR A 155 -0.16 -10.55 -3.82
CA THR A 155 0.05 -9.19 -4.37
C THR A 155 -0.07 -9.20 -5.89
N ALA A 156 0.57 -10.17 -6.56
CA ALA A 156 0.45 -10.33 -8.01
C ALA A 156 -1.00 -10.56 -8.44
N ASP A 157 -1.75 -11.37 -7.69
CA ASP A 157 -3.16 -11.63 -7.97
C ASP A 157 -4.04 -10.40 -7.75
N TYR A 158 -3.85 -9.65 -6.67
CA TYR A 158 -4.55 -8.39 -6.45
C TYR A 158 -4.33 -7.40 -7.60
N ILE A 159 -3.08 -7.16 -7.98
CA ILE A 159 -2.74 -6.22 -9.07
C ILE A 159 -3.38 -6.69 -10.38
N ARG A 160 -3.17 -7.97 -10.75
CA ARG A 160 -3.70 -8.53 -11.99
C ARG A 160 -5.23 -8.47 -12.06
N ILE A 161 -5.92 -8.90 -11.00
CA ILE A 161 -7.38 -9.01 -10.98
C ILE A 161 -8.03 -7.63 -10.90
N ALA A 162 -7.48 -6.71 -10.11
CA ALA A 162 -7.99 -5.34 -10.04
C ALA A 162 -7.88 -4.66 -11.41
N THR A 163 -6.73 -4.73 -12.07
CA THR A 163 -6.53 -4.16 -13.40
C THR A 163 -7.47 -4.76 -14.46
N GLN A 164 -7.81 -6.04 -14.34
CA GLN A 164 -8.72 -6.70 -15.29
C GLN A 164 -10.21 -6.39 -15.06
N ARG A 165 -10.60 -6.11 -13.82
CA ARG A 165 -12.03 -6.06 -13.43
C ARG A 165 -12.51 -4.71 -12.92
N LEU A 166 -11.62 -3.83 -12.43
CA LEU A 166 -11.98 -2.59 -11.76
C LEU A 166 -11.55 -1.30 -12.50
N CYS A 167 -10.44 -1.29 -13.25
CA CYS A 167 -9.74 -0.04 -13.61
C CYS A 167 -10.19 0.68 -14.91
#